data_AF-E7GLI9-F1
#
_entry.id   AF-E7GLI9-F1
#
_cell.length_a   1.000
_cell.length_b   1.000
_cell.length_c   1.000
_cell.angle_alpha   90.00
_cell.angle_beta   90.00
_cell.angle_gamma   90.00
#
_symmetry.space_group_name_H-M   'P 1'
#
loop_
_entity.id
_entity.type
_entity.pdbx_description
1 polymer ?
#
loop_
_entity_poly.entity_id
_entity_poly.type
_entity_poly.pdbx_seq_one_letter_code
_entity_poly.pdbx_strand_id
1 'polypeptide(L)'
;MKRSLKKAAVPVLAMITACAMCMTAYAAEDKITKVKVQVNSEVPDAGDSVGTPSVKVTLSQNLKEGTDFRIDSVEYHNTNDDEWERGETPVIRIELELIGDAADKYRFSYTSSKYFSVSGNRSEFKSASRLDSGRGLRVEVKQRKVSGELEVPDELEWDGRNATWETIDDADKYEVKLYRNGSSVTTVTTSNERYNFYPYMTKAGDYSFKVRAISNSDGEKSEWSDESDDYYMNSSNVYTGTPPASGSGSSGTPSISGGWVQDQIGWMYRQNNGVPLTNQWLFVDNNWFYLAGNGYMMTGWIFVDNNWFYLNPVSDGTRGAMKTGWQQIDGLWYYLNPVSDGTRGARKTSYQMIDGKWYFFDTATGAMWFNRQAPNGKWIDANGVVW
;
A
#
# COMPACT_ATOMS: atom_id res chain seq x y z
N MET A 1 18.48 63.63 4.78
CA MET A 1 19.54 62.77 4.21
C MET A 1 19.19 62.43 2.75
N LYS A 2 20.12 62.77 1.84
CA LYS A 2 20.41 62.21 0.50
C LYS A 2 19.24 61.63 -0.33
N ARG A 3 18.81 62.36 -1.38
CA ARG A 3 19.09 62.14 -2.84
C ARG A 3 18.17 61.07 -3.47
N SER A 4 17.14 61.47 -4.22
CA SER A 4 17.11 61.68 -5.70
C SER A 4 17.17 60.36 -6.48
N LEU A 5 16.25 59.99 -7.38
CA LEU A 5 15.94 60.68 -8.63
C LEU A 5 14.60 60.24 -9.26
N LYS A 6 13.98 61.22 -9.94
CA LYS A 6 12.93 61.19 -10.98
C LYS A 6 13.26 60.18 -12.11
N LYS A 7 12.33 59.57 -12.85
CA LYS A 7 11.45 60.07 -13.95
C LYS A 7 10.66 58.82 -14.46
N ALA A 8 9.33 58.82 -14.62
CA ALA A 8 8.47 59.36 -15.69
C ALA A 8 8.55 58.63 -17.06
N ALA A 9 7.37 58.46 -17.68
CA ALA A 9 7.04 58.03 -19.07
C ALA A 9 6.81 56.51 -19.28
N VAL A 10 5.81 55.98 -20.01
CA VAL A 10 4.70 56.48 -20.87
C VAL A 10 3.80 55.25 -21.14
N PRO A 11 2.46 55.36 -21.27
CA PRO A 11 1.64 54.27 -21.82
C PRO A 11 1.56 54.42 -23.34
N VAL A 12 2.06 53.43 -24.09
CA VAL A 12 1.86 53.37 -25.54
C VAL A 12 0.52 52.69 -25.81
N LEU A 13 -0.46 53.53 -26.16
CA LEU A 13 -1.65 53.16 -26.90
C LEU A 13 -1.25 53.04 -28.38
N ALA A 14 -1.35 51.85 -28.97
CA ALA A 14 -1.17 51.65 -30.40
C ALA A 14 -2.39 50.93 -31.00
N MET A 15 -3.15 51.77 -31.71
CA MET A 15 -4.21 51.58 -32.69
C MET A 15 -4.63 50.17 -33.13
N ILE A 16 -5.96 50.02 -33.10
CA ILE A 16 -6.80 49.15 -33.92
C ILE A 16 -6.46 49.34 -35.40
N THR A 17 -6.00 48.27 -36.05
CA THR A 17 -6.30 48.01 -37.48
C THR A 17 -6.98 46.64 -37.55
N ALA A 18 -8.29 46.66 -37.31
CA ALA A 18 -9.18 45.60 -37.72
C ALA A 18 -9.30 45.63 -39.24
N CYS A 19 -8.36 44.99 -39.95
CA CYS A 19 -8.68 44.41 -41.24
C CYS A 19 -9.45 43.13 -40.96
N ALA A 20 -10.76 43.29 -40.78
CA ALA A 20 -11.73 42.23 -40.93
C ALA A 20 -11.69 41.75 -42.39
N MET A 21 -10.70 40.93 -42.72
CA MET A 21 -10.92 39.92 -43.74
C MET A 21 -11.87 38.94 -43.09
N CYS A 22 -13.15 39.04 -43.45
CA CYS A 22 -14.07 37.93 -43.33
C CYS A 22 -13.48 36.77 -44.14
N MET A 23 -12.53 36.04 -43.56
CA MET A 23 -12.36 34.66 -43.94
C MET A 23 -13.69 34.04 -43.59
N THR A 24 -14.49 33.77 -44.62
CA THR A 24 -15.60 32.84 -44.53
C THR A 24 -15.00 31.58 -43.92
N ALA A 25 -15.20 31.40 -42.62
CA ALA A 25 -14.96 30.14 -41.96
C ALA A 25 -16.02 29.19 -42.54
N TYR A 26 -15.73 28.63 -43.73
CA TYR A 26 -16.44 27.48 -44.23
C TYR A 26 -16.19 26.40 -43.19
N ALA A 27 -17.18 26.23 -42.31
CA ALA A 27 -17.17 25.13 -41.37
C ALA A 27 -17.32 23.87 -42.22
N ALA A 28 -16.21 23.19 -42.49
CA ALA A 28 -16.18 21.91 -43.18
C ALA A 28 -17.31 21.01 -42.64
N GLU A 29 -18.25 20.67 -43.52
CA GLU A 29 -19.54 20.15 -43.10
C GLU A 29 -19.44 18.69 -42.64
N ASP A 30 -18.60 17.90 -43.33
CA ASP A 30 -18.49 16.46 -43.14
C ASP A 30 -17.51 16.10 -42.01
N LYS A 31 -17.93 15.17 -41.16
CA LYS A 31 -17.14 14.73 -40.01
C LYS A 31 -16.38 13.45 -40.35
N ILE A 32 -15.08 13.43 -40.06
CA ILE A 32 -14.30 12.18 -40.05
C ILE A 32 -14.76 11.36 -38.84
N THR A 33 -15.29 10.16 -39.10
CA THR A 33 -15.95 9.30 -38.11
C THR A 33 -15.09 8.15 -37.63
N LYS A 34 -13.95 7.84 -38.28
CA LYS A 34 -13.01 6.86 -37.76
C LYS A 34 -11.57 7.22 -38.15
N VAL A 35 -10.66 7.11 -37.19
CA VAL A 35 -9.21 7.17 -37.40
C VAL A 35 -8.63 5.82 -37.02
N LYS A 36 -7.94 5.16 -37.94
CA LYS A 36 -7.22 3.91 -37.69
C LYS A 36 -5.73 4.20 -37.67
N VAL A 37 -5.05 3.75 -36.62
CA VAL A 37 -3.60 3.86 -36.46
C VAL A 37 -3.04 2.45 -36.31
N GLN A 38 -2.12 2.08 -37.19
CA GLN A 38 -1.31 0.87 -37.06
C GLN A 38 0.10 1.28 -36.70
N VAL A 39 0.58 0.88 -35.51
CA VAL A 39 1.95 1.11 -35.07
C VAL A 39 2.83 0.00 -35.65
N ASN A 40 3.88 0.38 -36.36
CA ASN A 40 4.83 -0.54 -36.98
C ASN A 40 6.12 -0.67 -36.15
N SER A 41 6.48 0.35 -35.37
CA SER A 41 7.62 0.30 -34.46
C SER A 41 7.37 -0.66 -33.31
N GLU A 42 8.35 -1.52 -33.04
CA GLU A 42 8.35 -2.38 -31.86
C GLU A 42 8.40 -1.54 -30.58
N VAL A 43 8.16 -2.19 -29.44
CA VAL A 43 8.38 -1.54 -28.15
C VAL A 43 9.89 -1.56 -27.92
N PRO A 44 10.53 -0.41 -27.62
CA PRO A 44 11.95 -0.37 -27.32
C PRO A 44 12.28 -1.17 -26.07
N ASP A 45 13.52 -1.67 -26.02
CA ASP A 45 14.11 -2.24 -24.82
C ASP A 45 14.95 -1.18 -24.09
N ALA A 46 15.23 -1.41 -22.80
CA ALA A 46 16.03 -0.49 -21.98
C ALA A 46 17.44 -0.32 -22.56
N GLY A 47 17.89 0.93 -22.66
CA GLY A 47 19.15 1.31 -23.31
C GLY A 47 19.02 1.56 -24.82
N ASP A 48 17.87 1.27 -25.45
CA ASP A 48 17.66 1.66 -26.84
C ASP A 48 17.56 3.18 -26.97
N SER A 49 18.20 3.77 -27.99
CA SER A 49 18.01 5.18 -28.31
C SER A 49 16.55 5.48 -28.68
N VAL A 50 16.00 6.62 -28.25
CA VAL A 50 14.56 6.92 -28.41
C VAL A 50 14.07 6.87 -29.86
N GLY A 51 14.88 7.36 -30.80
CA GLY A 51 14.61 7.27 -32.23
C GLY A 51 13.31 7.94 -32.69
N THR A 52 12.74 7.48 -33.80
CA THR A 52 11.49 8.01 -34.38
C THR A 52 10.52 6.85 -34.66
N PRO A 53 9.31 6.86 -34.10
CA PRO A 53 8.35 5.79 -34.31
C PRO A 53 7.76 5.81 -35.73
N SER A 54 7.36 4.64 -36.22
CA SER A 54 6.71 4.43 -37.51
C SER A 54 5.26 4.01 -37.31
N VAL A 55 4.36 4.70 -38.00
CA VAL A 55 2.92 4.43 -37.98
C VAL A 55 2.35 4.46 -39.39
N LYS A 56 1.19 3.81 -39.55
CA LYS A 56 0.32 3.97 -40.72
C LYS A 56 -1.04 4.46 -40.26
N VAL A 57 -1.55 5.51 -40.91
CA VAL A 57 -2.85 6.10 -40.60
C VAL A 57 -3.83 5.84 -41.72
N THR A 58 -5.09 5.55 -41.38
CA THR A 58 -6.19 5.46 -42.35
C THR A 58 -7.41 6.16 -41.78
N LEU A 59 -7.98 7.07 -42.56
CA LEU A 59 -9.17 7.81 -42.18
C LEU A 59 -10.41 7.17 -42.81
N SER A 60 -11.57 7.37 -42.19
CA SER A 60 -12.87 7.09 -42.83
C SER A 60 -13.02 7.94 -44.11
N GLN A 61 -14.06 7.65 -44.91
CA GLN A 61 -14.28 8.30 -46.22
C GLN A 61 -13.19 8.01 -47.26
N ASN A 62 -12.28 7.06 -46.98
CA ASN A 62 -11.18 6.66 -47.86
C ASN A 62 -10.26 7.82 -48.28
N LEU A 63 -10.07 8.80 -47.37
CA LEU A 63 -9.13 9.90 -47.58
C LEU A 63 -7.70 9.34 -47.72
N LYS A 64 -6.94 9.91 -48.66
CA LYS A 64 -5.60 9.47 -49.03
C LYS A 64 -4.54 10.38 -48.43
N GLU A 65 -3.53 9.75 -47.85
CA GLU A 65 -2.34 10.44 -47.38
C GLU A 65 -1.59 11.09 -48.56
N GLY A 66 -1.09 12.31 -48.38
CA GLY A 66 -0.39 13.11 -49.38
C GLY A 66 -1.30 13.94 -50.30
N THR A 67 -2.60 13.64 -50.38
CA THR A 67 -3.55 14.45 -51.18
C THR A 67 -4.68 15.05 -50.34
N ASP A 68 -5.26 14.28 -49.42
CA ASP A 68 -6.40 14.70 -48.60
C ASP A 68 -5.99 15.01 -47.15
N PHE A 69 -4.94 14.34 -46.66
CA PHE A 69 -4.34 14.61 -45.37
C PHE A 69 -2.83 14.34 -45.42
N ARG A 70 -2.09 14.87 -44.45
CA ARG A 70 -0.68 14.55 -44.21
C ARG A 70 -0.44 14.27 -42.73
N ILE A 71 0.63 13.53 -42.46
CA ILE A 71 1.15 13.35 -41.11
C ILE A 71 2.26 14.38 -40.93
N ASP A 72 2.05 15.33 -40.02
CA ASP A 72 2.98 16.44 -39.76
C ASP A 72 4.14 16.01 -38.87
N SER A 73 3.85 15.18 -37.87
CA SER A 73 4.86 14.64 -36.95
C SER A 73 4.44 13.28 -36.41
N VAL A 74 5.45 12.44 -36.16
CA VAL A 74 5.35 11.16 -35.46
C VAL A 74 6.57 11.06 -34.54
N GLU A 75 6.37 11.22 -33.24
CA GLU A 75 7.46 11.27 -32.27
C GLU A 75 7.06 10.62 -30.95
N TYR A 76 8.01 10.10 -30.20
CA TYR A 76 7.81 9.86 -28.77
C TYR A 76 7.85 11.20 -28.04
N HIS A 77 6.98 11.41 -27.05
CA HIS A 77 6.83 12.74 -26.42
C HIS A 77 6.87 12.76 -24.89
N ASN A 78 7.05 11.60 -24.27
CA ASN A 78 6.99 11.44 -22.82
C ASN A 78 8.29 10.96 -22.20
N THR A 79 9.39 11.08 -22.95
CA THR A 79 10.77 10.91 -22.49
C THR A 79 11.54 12.18 -22.89
N ASN A 80 12.46 12.62 -22.05
CA ASN A 80 13.41 13.69 -22.37
C ASN A 80 14.85 13.15 -22.47
N ASP A 81 15.00 11.82 -22.42
CA ASP A 81 16.26 11.13 -22.38
C ASP A 81 16.64 10.67 -23.79
N ASP A 82 17.93 10.45 -24.00
CA ASP A 82 18.44 9.98 -25.30
C ASP A 82 18.19 8.47 -25.49
N GLU A 83 17.97 7.74 -24.38
CA GLU A 83 17.76 6.29 -24.31
C GLU A 83 16.54 5.96 -23.44
N TRP A 84 15.91 4.81 -23.69
CA TRP A 84 14.77 4.32 -22.91
C TRP A 84 15.20 3.66 -21.61
N GLU A 85 14.49 3.94 -20.52
CA GLU A 85 14.67 3.25 -19.25
C GLU A 85 13.62 2.14 -19.05
N ARG A 86 14.01 1.06 -18.37
CA ARG A 86 13.10 -0.05 -18.05
C ARG A 86 11.90 0.49 -17.27
N GLY A 87 10.71 0.01 -17.61
CA GLY A 87 9.47 0.39 -16.93
C GLY A 87 8.82 1.67 -17.47
N GLU A 88 9.51 2.48 -18.27
CA GLU A 88 8.90 3.60 -18.98
C GLU A 88 7.77 3.13 -19.90
N THR A 89 6.77 3.97 -20.14
CA THR A 89 5.65 3.65 -21.03
C THR A 89 5.71 4.55 -22.27
N PRO A 90 6.24 4.08 -23.42
CA PRO A 90 6.40 4.92 -24.59
C PRO A 90 5.06 5.44 -25.11
N VAL A 91 5.01 6.73 -25.46
CA VAL A 91 3.82 7.37 -26.00
C VAL A 91 4.14 8.10 -27.30
N ILE A 92 3.64 7.52 -28.39
CA ILE A 92 3.74 8.05 -29.73
C ILE A 92 2.69 9.16 -29.90
N ARG A 93 3.15 10.37 -30.20
CA ARG A 93 2.32 11.50 -30.65
C ARG A 93 2.32 11.53 -32.17
N ILE A 94 1.12 11.61 -32.74
CA ILE A 94 0.88 11.70 -34.17
C ILE A 94 0.07 12.97 -34.42
N GLU A 95 0.58 13.89 -35.22
CA GLU A 95 -0.17 15.07 -35.66
C GLU A 95 -0.56 14.94 -37.13
N LEU A 96 -1.86 15.10 -37.41
CA LEU A 96 -2.45 15.01 -38.73
C LEU A 96 -2.99 16.37 -39.14
N GLU A 97 -2.84 16.72 -40.41
CA GLU A 97 -3.48 17.90 -41.00
C GLU A 97 -4.28 17.50 -42.25
N LEU A 98 -5.51 17.99 -42.38
CA LEU A 98 -6.23 17.93 -43.64
C LEU A 98 -5.66 18.95 -44.63
N ILE A 99 -5.51 18.53 -45.88
CA ILE A 99 -4.91 19.33 -46.95
C ILE A 99 -5.77 19.23 -48.23
N GLY A 100 -5.50 20.13 -49.19
CA GLY A 100 -6.24 20.18 -50.45
C GLY A 100 -7.75 20.37 -50.27
N ASP A 101 -8.53 19.83 -51.20
CA ASP A 101 -10.00 19.93 -51.19
C ASP A 101 -10.64 19.29 -49.94
N ALA A 102 -9.94 18.34 -49.31
CA ALA A 102 -10.42 17.69 -48.09
C ALA A 102 -10.41 18.65 -46.88
N ALA A 103 -9.52 19.65 -46.86
CA ALA A 103 -9.46 20.64 -45.78
C ALA A 103 -10.70 21.55 -45.73
N ASP A 104 -11.35 21.80 -46.86
CA ASP A 104 -12.56 22.61 -46.94
C ASP A 104 -13.83 21.77 -46.73
N LYS A 105 -13.76 20.46 -46.98
CA LYS A 105 -14.92 19.56 -46.94
C LYS A 105 -15.06 18.81 -45.62
N TYR A 106 -13.95 18.36 -45.04
CA TYR A 106 -13.94 17.48 -43.87
C TYR A 106 -13.35 18.16 -42.64
N ARG A 107 -13.72 17.64 -41.46
CA ARG A 107 -13.08 18.01 -40.19
C ARG A 107 -13.00 16.86 -39.21
N PHE A 108 -11.96 16.90 -38.38
CA PHE A 108 -11.85 16.11 -37.17
C PHE A 108 -12.78 16.67 -36.08
N SER A 109 -13.79 15.90 -35.69
CA SER A 109 -14.78 16.33 -34.70
C SER A 109 -14.74 15.54 -33.39
N TYR A 110 -14.14 14.36 -33.40
CA TYR A 110 -14.26 13.41 -32.29
C TYR A 110 -12.89 13.11 -31.67
N THR A 111 -12.85 13.08 -30.34
CA THR A 111 -11.66 12.79 -29.54
C THR A 111 -11.84 11.60 -28.59
N SER A 112 -13.07 11.07 -28.50
CA SER A 112 -13.37 9.88 -27.70
C SER A 112 -12.82 8.61 -28.36
N SER A 113 -12.26 7.71 -27.54
CA SER A 113 -11.62 6.46 -27.96
C SER A 113 -12.42 5.61 -28.95
N LYS A 114 -13.76 5.59 -28.88
CA LYS A 114 -14.61 4.81 -29.80
C LYS A 114 -14.44 5.17 -31.28
N TYR A 115 -13.98 6.39 -31.58
CA TYR A 115 -13.71 6.86 -32.95
C TYR A 115 -12.30 6.50 -33.43
N PHE A 116 -11.51 5.87 -32.58
CA PHE A 116 -10.15 5.44 -32.88
C PHE A 116 -10.07 3.91 -32.91
N SER A 117 -9.17 3.39 -33.74
CA SER A 117 -8.79 1.98 -33.76
C SER A 117 -7.28 1.93 -33.80
N VAL A 118 -6.66 1.50 -32.71
CA VAL A 118 -5.21 1.37 -32.60
C VAL A 118 -4.85 -0.12 -32.65
N SER A 119 -3.79 -0.45 -33.36
CA SER A 119 -3.31 -1.84 -33.51
C SER A 119 -1.80 -1.86 -33.76
N GLY A 120 -1.19 -3.05 -33.64
CA GLY A 120 0.25 -3.24 -33.82
C GLY A 120 1.04 -3.06 -32.53
N ASN A 121 2.08 -3.89 -32.34
CA ASN A 121 3.09 -3.78 -31.28
C ASN A 121 2.55 -3.42 -29.89
N ARG A 122 1.50 -4.13 -29.47
CA ARG A 122 0.85 -4.00 -28.14
C ARG A 122 0.49 -2.54 -27.80
N SER A 123 0.07 -1.79 -28.81
CA SER A 123 -0.28 -0.38 -28.70
C SER A 123 -1.77 -0.17 -28.46
N GLU A 124 -2.10 0.88 -27.70
CA GLU A 124 -3.48 1.24 -27.38
C GLU A 124 -3.70 2.75 -27.44
N PHE A 125 -4.94 3.15 -27.68
CA PHE A 125 -5.33 4.56 -27.71
C PHE A 125 -5.13 5.18 -26.32
N LYS A 126 -4.40 6.29 -26.24
CA LYS A 126 -4.24 7.09 -25.02
C LYS A 126 -5.17 8.30 -25.04
N SER A 127 -5.03 9.16 -26.04
CA SER A 127 -5.79 10.41 -26.10
C SER A 127 -5.90 10.94 -27.54
N ALA A 128 -6.80 11.90 -27.74
CA ALA A 128 -6.83 12.69 -28.97
C ALA A 128 -7.29 14.12 -28.67
N SER A 129 -6.76 15.09 -29.41
CA SER A 129 -7.17 16.49 -29.33
C SER A 129 -7.25 17.11 -30.71
N ARG A 130 -8.25 17.98 -30.91
CA ARG A 130 -8.42 18.71 -32.16
C ARG A 130 -7.45 19.87 -32.19
N LEU A 131 -6.85 20.10 -33.34
CA LEU A 131 -6.02 21.25 -33.66
C LEU A 131 -6.73 22.11 -34.71
N ASP A 132 -6.42 23.40 -34.77
CA ASP A 132 -6.89 24.33 -35.80
C ASP A 132 -8.41 24.22 -36.09
N SER A 133 -9.20 24.26 -35.02
CA SER A 133 -10.67 24.16 -35.08
C SER A 133 -11.21 22.88 -35.74
N GLY A 134 -10.40 21.81 -35.80
CA GLY A 134 -10.76 20.52 -36.39
C GLY A 134 -10.13 20.26 -37.76
N ARG A 135 -9.31 21.17 -38.29
CA ARG A 135 -8.49 20.92 -39.49
C ARG A 135 -7.31 19.98 -39.17
N GLY A 136 -6.79 20.04 -37.95
CA GLY A 136 -5.77 19.12 -37.47
C GLY A 136 -6.26 18.20 -36.35
N LEU A 137 -5.51 17.13 -36.12
CA LEU A 137 -5.77 16.18 -35.04
C LEU A 137 -4.44 15.68 -34.47
N ARG A 138 -4.27 15.82 -33.15
CA ARG A 138 -3.24 15.11 -32.40
C ARG A 138 -3.84 13.83 -31.84
N VAL A 139 -3.16 12.70 -32.07
CA VAL A 139 -3.49 11.40 -31.50
C VAL A 139 -2.30 10.93 -30.68
N GLU A 140 -2.54 10.47 -29.46
CA GLU A 140 -1.52 9.83 -28.63
C GLU A 140 -1.83 8.34 -28.50
N VAL A 141 -0.82 7.53 -28.74
CA VAL A 141 -0.85 6.07 -28.67
C VAL A 141 0.18 5.63 -27.64
N LYS A 142 -0.23 4.87 -26.63
CA LYS A 142 0.70 4.29 -25.65
C LYS A 142 1.04 2.85 -26.01
N GLN A 143 2.29 2.47 -25.84
CA GLN A 143 2.77 1.08 -25.91
C GLN A 143 2.80 0.45 -24.50
N ARG A 144 3.07 -0.85 -24.41
CA ARG A 144 3.41 -1.48 -23.12
C ARG A 144 4.70 -0.88 -22.55
N LYS A 145 4.97 -1.15 -21.27
CA LYS A 145 6.23 -0.76 -20.63
C LYS A 145 7.45 -1.27 -21.41
N VAL A 146 8.52 -0.49 -21.41
CA VAL A 146 9.86 -0.84 -21.89
C VAL A 146 10.36 -2.04 -21.09
N SER A 147 10.74 -3.10 -21.81
CA SER A 147 11.37 -4.31 -21.24
C SER A 147 12.89 -4.16 -21.17
N GLY A 148 13.58 -5.09 -20.52
CA GLY A 148 15.04 -5.05 -20.37
C GLY A 148 15.53 -6.03 -19.30
N GLU A 149 16.79 -5.96 -18.91
CA GLU A 149 17.25 -6.71 -17.73
C GLU A 149 16.61 -6.12 -16.47
N LEU A 150 16.15 -6.99 -15.56
CA LEU A 150 15.61 -6.59 -14.27
C LEU A 150 16.71 -6.67 -13.22
N GLU A 151 16.85 -5.63 -12.42
CA GLU A 151 17.90 -5.56 -11.39
C GLU A 151 17.79 -6.72 -10.39
N VAL A 152 18.96 -7.13 -9.90
CA VAL A 152 19.08 -8.22 -8.95
C VAL A 152 18.97 -7.63 -7.54
N PRO A 153 18.03 -8.10 -6.69
CA PRO A 153 17.92 -7.64 -5.31
C PRO A 153 19.22 -7.82 -4.51
N ASP A 154 19.58 -6.78 -3.77
CA ASP A 154 20.70 -6.69 -2.84
C ASP A 154 20.23 -6.20 -1.45
N GLU A 155 21.18 -5.89 -0.57
CA GLU A 155 20.96 -5.54 0.85
C GLU A 155 20.08 -6.58 1.60
N LEU A 156 20.37 -7.86 1.40
CA LEU A 156 19.63 -8.95 2.04
C LEU A 156 19.95 -9.02 3.54
N GLU A 157 18.94 -8.77 4.38
CA GLU A 157 19.08 -8.76 5.84
C GLU A 157 18.04 -9.61 6.56
N TRP A 158 18.34 -9.95 7.82
CA TRP A 158 17.40 -10.57 8.74
C TRP A 158 16.92 -9.57 9.80
N ASP A 159 15.66 -9.12 9.70
CA ASP A 159 14.95 -8.41 10.78
C ASP A 159 14.17 -9.42 11.65
N GLY A 160 14.86 -9.94 12.66
CA GLY A 160 14.34 -10.96 13.56
C GLY A 160 14.08 -12.28 12.83
N ARG A 161 12.85 -12.51 12.40
CA ARG A 161 12.43 -13.72 11.62
C ARG A 161 11.99 -13.39 10.20
N ASN A 162 12.11 -12.13 9.81
CA ASN A 162 11.81 -11.65 8.47
C ASN A 162 13.11 -11.59 7.68
N ALA A 163 13.10 -12.19 6.50
CA ALA A 163 14.03 -11.86 5.43
C ALA A 163 13.58 -10.54 4.81
N THR A 164 14.50 -9.60 4.59
CA THR A 164 14.27 -8.28 3.95
C THR A 164 15.32 -8.02 2.88
N TRP A 165 15.02 -7.19 1.89
CA TRP A 165 15.92 -6.81 0.79
C TRP A 165 15.55 -5.42 0.25
N GLU A 166 16.41 -4.83 -0.57
CA GLU A 166 16.14 -3.54 -1.23
C GLU A 166 14.99 -3.63 -2.24
N THR A 167 14.28 -2.52 -2.44
CA THR A 167 13.23 -2.43 -3.46
C THR A 167 13.86 -2.38 -4.84
N ILE A 168 13.39 -3.22 -5.76
CA ILE A 168 13.79 -3.17 -7.17
C ILE A 168 12.75 -2.41 -7.99
N ASP A 169 13.21 -1.42 -8.75
CA ASP A 169 12.36 -0.66 -9.66
C ASP A 169 11.78 -1.56 -10.76
N ASP A 170 10.50 -1.36 -11.09
CA ASP A 170 9.70 -2.17 -12.02
C ASP A 170 9.51 -3.66 -11.62
N ALA A 171 9.90 -4.06 -10.42
CA ALA A 171 9.51 -5.36 -9.85
C ALA A 171 8.06 -5.32 -9.32
N ASP A 172 7.24 -6.29 -9.71
CA ASP A 172 5.88 -6.46 -9.17
C ASP A 172 5.81 -7.49 -8.02
N LYS A 173 6.79 -8.39 -7.98
CA LYS A 173 6.88 -9.47 -7.00
C LYS A 173 8.30 -10.03 -6.95
N TYR A 174 8.52 -10.83 -5.92
CA TYR A 174 9.78 -11.50 -5.64
C TYR A 174 9.56 -13.00 -5.43
N GLU A 175 10.49 -13.81 -5.90
CA GLU A 175 10.65 -15.18 -5.44
C GLU A 175 11.77 -15.21 -4.39
N VAL A 176 11.50 -15.81 -3.23
CA VAL A 176 12.46 -15.90 -2.13
C VAL A 176 12.67 -17.36 -1.77
N LYS A 177 13.92 -17.80 -1.76
CA LYS A 177 14.31 -19.17 -1.47
C LYS A 177 15.03 -19.24 -0.13
N LEU A 178 14.51 -20.04 0.78
CA LEU A 178 15.08 -20.29 2.10
C LEU A 178 15.99 -21.51 2.07
N TYR A 179 17.13 -21.41 2.72
CA TYR A 179 18.08 -22.48 2.94
C TYR A 179 18.26 -22.75 4.43
N ARG A 180 18.67 -23.97 4.78
CA ARG A 180 19.15 -24.34 6.11
C ARG A 180 20.41 -25.17 5.97
N ASN A 181 21.51 -24.74 6.58
CA ASN A 181 22.83 -25.37 6.48
C ASN A 181 23.21 -25.63 5.00
N GLY A 182 22.98 -24.64 4.13
CA GLY A 182 23.20 -24.70 2.68
C GLY A 182 22.21 -25.57 1.87
N SER A 183 21.23 -26.23 2.51
CA SER A 183 20.22 -27.04 1.81
C SER A 183 18.91 -26.28 1.64
N SER A 184 18.34 -26.29 0.43
CA SER A 184 17.05 -25.64 0.14
C SER A 184 15.92 -26.20 1.01
N VAL A 185 15.17 -25.32 1.65
CA VAL A 185 14.01 -25.63 2.50
C VAL A 185 12.71 -25.40 1.73
N THR A 186 12.52 -24.21 1.17
CA THR A 186 11.32 -23.85 0.40
C THR A 186 11.59 -22.64 -0.51
N THR A 187 10.66 -22.37 -1.43
CA THR A 187 10.62 -21.14 -2.22
C THR A 187 9.21 -20.58 -2.16
N VAL A 188 9.12 -19.28 -1.92
CA VAL A 188 7.86 -18.54 -1.78
C VAL A 188 7.82 -17.40 -2.78
N THR A 189 6.63 -16.88 -3.06
CA THR A 189 6.44 -15.66 -3.85
C THR A 189 5.74 -14.62 -2.97
N THR A 190 6.18 -13.37 -3.06
CA THR A 190 5.61 -12.24 -2.31
C THR A 190 5.68 -10.96 -3.16
N SER A 191 4.77 -10.03 -2.94
CA SER A 191 4.83 -8.68 -3.54
C SER A 191 5.36 -7.61 -2.59
N ASN A 192 5.86 -8.01 -1.41
CA ASN A 192 6.53 -7.12 -0.48
C ASN A 192 8.02 -7.43 -0.45
N GLU A 193 8.82 -6.47 -0.03
CA GLU A 193 10.28 -6.51 0.13
C GLU A 193 10.71 -7.22 1.44
N ARG A 194 9.82 -8.09 1.93
CA ARG A 194 10.01 -8.86 3.15
C ARG A 194 9.20 -10.14 3.14
N TYR A 195 9.73 -11.17 3.81
CA TYR A 195 9.00 -12.42 4.04
C TYR A 195 9.35 -13.06 5.38
N ASN A 196 8.34 -13.48 6.15
CA ASN A 196 8.54 -14.19 7.42
C ASN A 196 8.65 -15.69 7.20
N PHE A 197 9.87 -16.23 7.32
CA PHE A 197 10.14 -17.65 7.10
C PHE A 197 9.91 -18.54 8.31
N TYR A 198 9.53 -17.98 9.47
CA TYR A 198 9.37 -18.75 10.70
C TYR A 198 8.53 -20.03 10.55
N PRO A 199 7.39 -20.04 9.83
CA PRO A 199 6.59 -21.26 9.65
C PRO A 199 7.30 -22.42 8.93
N TYR A 200 8.43 -22.16 8.26
CA TYR A 200 9.26 -23.17 7.59
C TYR A 200 10.51 -23.55 8.41
N MET A 201 10.80 -22.81 9.49
CA MET A 201 11.98 -22.98 10.34
C MET A 201 11.74 -24.05 11.43
N THR A 202 11.50 -25.29 11.01
CA THR A 202 11.10 -26.41 11.90
C THR A 202 12.25 -27.18 12.56
N LYS A 203 13.51 -26.85 12.26
CA LYS A 203 14.69 -27.47 12.91
C LYS A 203 15.74 -26.42 13.20
N ALA A 204 16.61 -26.70 14.16
CA ALA A 204 17.76 -25.85 14.45
C ALA A 204 18.75 -25.85 13.27
N GLY A 205 19.50 -24.77 13.11
CA GLY A 205 20.52 -24.62 12.09
C GLY A 205 20.69 -23.17 11.64
N ASP A 206 21.65 -22.97 10.74
CA ASP A 206 21.92 -21.70 10.09
C ASP A 206 20.98 -21.54 8.90
N TYR A 207 20.21 -20.46 8.89
CA TYR A 207 19.25 -20.16 7.83
C TYR A 207 19.71 -18.95 7.03
N SER A 208 19.72 -19.08 5.72
CA SER A 208 20.04 -18.04 4.75
C SER A 208 18.97 -17.99 3.67
N PHE A 209 18.92 -16.92 2.88
CA PHE A 209 17.99 -16.82 1.77
C PHE A 209 18.60 -16.15 0.54
N LYS A 210 17.95 -16.40 -0.60
CA LYS A 210 18.20 -15.73 -1.88
C LYS A 210 16.90 -15.14 -2.41
N VAL A 211 16.96 -14.02 -3.10
CA VAL A 211 15.81 -13.33 -3.68
C VAL A 211 16.03 -13.16 -5.18
N ARG A 212 14.95 -13.16 -5.96
CA ARG A 212 14.96 -12.58 -7.31
C ARG A 212 13.69 -11.79 -7.57
N ALA A 213 13.83 -10.69 -8.31
CA ALA A 213 12.72 -9.85 -8.73
C ALA A 213 12.00 -10.43 -9.95
N ILE A 214 10.72 -10.09 -10.12
CA ILE A 214 9.89 -10.51 -11.24
C ILE A 214 8.98 -9.35 -11.65
N SER A 215 8.97 -9.02 -12.94
CA SER A 215 8.01 -8.07 -13.53
C SER A 215 6.84 -8.82 -14.15
N ASN A 216 5.62 -8.38 -13.86
CA ASN A 216 4.40 -8.89 -14.49
C ASN A 216 4.19 -8.29 -15.89
N SER A 217 4.82 -7.15 -16.18
CA SER A 217 4.59 -6.39 -17.41
C SER A 217 5.13 -7.11 -18.67
N ASP A 218 6.24 -7.81 -18.52
CA ASP A 218 6.92 -8.58 -19.56
C ASP A 218 7.18 -10.04 -19.16
N GLY A 219 7.07 -10.39 -17.87
CA GLY A 219 7.32 -11.72 -17.35
C GLY A 219 8.80 -11.97 -17.00
N GLU A 220 9.66 -10.95 -17.13
CA GLU A 220 11.08 -11.07 -16.86
C GLU A 220 11.37 -11.36 -15.39
N LYS A 221 12.47 -12.10 -15.18
CA LYS A 221 12.98 -12.42 -13.85
C LYS A 221 14.43 -12.00 -13.78
N SER A 222 14.81 -11.35 -12.70
CA SER A 222 16.23 -11.11 -12.43
C SER A 222 16.93 -12.46 -12.20
N GLU A 223 18.25 -12.44 -12.29
CA GLU A 223 19.07 -13.47 -11.67
C GLU A 223 18.80 -13.56 -10.17
N TRP A 224 19.14 -14.69 -9.56
CA TRP A 224 19.12 -14.79 -8.10
C TRP A 224 20.21 -13.92 -7.51
N SER A 225 19.88 -13.21 -6.44
CA SER A 225 20.81 -12.46 -5.59
C SER A 225 22.00 -13.31 -5.14
N ASP A 226 22.97 -12.70 -4.46
CA ASP A 226 23.85 -13.48 -3.59
C ASP A 226 23.07 -14.06 -2.40
N GLU A 227 23.70 -14.98 -1.67
CA GLU A 227 23.10 -15.57 -0.47
C GLU A 227 23.25 -14.62 0.72
N SER A 228 22.17 -14.41 1.47
CA SER A 228 22.17 -13.57 2.67
C SER A 228 23.16 -14.09 3.72
N ASP A 229 23.47 -13.25 4.71
CA ASP A 229 24.10 -13.71 5.94
C ASP A 229 23.24 -14.78 6.65
N ASP A 230 23.91 -15.60 7.46
CA ASP A 230 23.30 -16.67 8.22
C ASP A 230 22.53 -16.15 9.45
N TYR A 231 21.31 -16.64 9.62
CA TYR A 231 20.50 -16.50 10.83
C TYR A 231 20.44 -17.83 11.58
N TYR A 232 21.13 -17.89 12.73
CA TYR A 232 21.13 -19.10 13.55
C TYR A 232 19.83 -19.27 14.34
N MET A 233 19.18 -20.42 14.15
CA MET A 233 18.00 -20.85 14.92
C MET A 233 18.34 -21.96 15.92
N ASN A 234 18.09 -21.72 17.20
CA ASN A 234 18.22 -22.73 18.26
C ASN A 234 17.01 -23.68 18.29
N SER A 235 17.23 -24.94 18.72
CA SER A 235 16.19 -25.98 18.82
C SER A 235 15.00 -25.62 19.71
N SER A 236 15.18 -24.78 20.73
CA SER A 236 14.11 -24.29 21.61
C SER A 236 13.16 -23.29 20.95
N ASN A 237 13.59 -22.65 19.85
CA ASN A 237 12.86 -21.57 19.19
C ASN A 237 12.25 -21.98 17.85
N VAL A 238 12.48 -23.22 17.37
CA VAL A 238 11.97 -23.71 16.09
C VAL A 238 10.44 -23.66 16.04
N TYR A 239 9.91 -23.51 14.84
CA TYR A 239 8.46 -23.61 14.64
C TYR A 239 7.98 -25.05 14.81
N THR A 240 6.96 -25.25 15.63
CA THR A 240 6.41 -26.57 15.98
C THR A 240 5.08 -26.88 15.29
N GLY A 241 4.51 -25.93 14.55
CA GLY A 241 3.31 -26.14 13.77
C GLY A 241 3.57 -26.81 12.41
N THR A 242 2.52 -27.01 11.63
CA THR A 242 2.63 -27.52 10.26
C THR A 242 3.07 -26.40 9.31
N PRO A 243 4.16 -26.56 8.54
CA PRO A 243 4.55 -25.59 7.53
C PRO A 243 3.48 -25.45 6.44
N PRO A 244 3.32 -24.27 5.83
CA PRO A 244 2.47 -24.12 4.66
C PRO A 244 2.94 -25.04 3.52
N ALA A 245 1.99 -25.56 2.72
CA ALA A 245 2.31 -26.47 1.64
C ALA A 245 3.27 -25.82 0.63
N SER A 246 4.42 -26.46 0.38
CA SER A 246 5.41 -26.02 -0.60
C SER A 246 4.87 -26.29 -2.01
N GLY A 247 4.56 -25.24 -2.78
CA GLY A 247 4.24 -25.38 -4.21
C GLY A 247 2.89 -24.86 -4.71
N SER A 248 2.16 -24.03 -3.95
CA SER A 248 1.04 -23.28 -4.54
C SER A 248 1.47 -21.84 -4.78
N GLY A 249 1.68 -21.49 -6.05
CA GLY A 249 1.71 -20.11 -6.50
C GLY A 249 0.37 -19.45 -6.19
N SER A 250 0.22 -18.95 -4.98
CA SER A 250 -0.83 -18.01 -4.63
C SER A 250 -0.29 -16.61 -4.88
N SER A 251 -0.64 -16.08 -6.06
CA SER A 251 -0.76 -14.66 -6.35
C SER A 251 -1.85 -14.04 -5.47
N GLY A 252 -1.54 -14.02 -4.20
CA GLY A 252 -2.38 -13.59 -3.12
C GLY A 252 -1.49 -13.76 -1.91
N THR A 253 -0.84 -12.67 -1.51
CA THR A 253 -0.80 -12.42 -0.07
C THR A 253 -2.22 -12.72 0.39
N PRO A 254 -2.46 -13.67 1.31
CA PRO A 254 -3.68 -13.53 2.08
C PRO A 254 -3.57 -12.11 2.62
N SER A 255 -4.44 -11.22 2.16
CA SER A 255 -4.76 -9.99 2.87
C SER A 255 -5.36 -10.45 4.19
N ILE A 256 -4.53 -10.98 5.07
CA ILE A 256 -4.85 -11.16 6.47
C ILE A 256 -4.60 -9.78 7.03
N SER A 257 -5.61 -8.91 6.89
CA SER A 257 -5.74 -7.78 7.80
C SER A 257 -5.50 -8.34 9.19
N GLY A 258 -4.44 -7.88 9.87
CA GLY A 258 -4.32 -8.10 11.28
C GLY A 258 -5.57 -7.58 11.98
N GLY A 259 -5.87 -8.12 13.14
CA GLY A 259 -7.07 -7.76 13.87
C GLY A 259 -7.72 -8.94 14.58
N TRP A 260 -8.89 -8.63 15.11
CA TRP A 260 -9.74 -9.57 15.82
C TRP A 260 -10.33 -10.62 14.87
N VAL A 261 -10.15 -11.89 15.20
CA VAL A 261 -10.76 -13.03 14.53
C VAL A 261 -11.46 -13.89 15.57
N GLN A 262 -12.70 -14.30 15.31
CA GLN A 262 -13.48 -15.15 16.20
C GLN A 262 -13.67 -16.54 15.58
N ASP A 263 -13.51 -17.58 16.40
CA ASP A 263 -13.94 -18.94 16.08
C ASP A 263 -14.91 -19.49 17.15
N GLN A 264 -15.15 -20.81 17.15
CA GLN A 264 -16.05 -21.48 18.09
C GLN A 264 -15.53 -21.48 19.55
N ILE A 265 -14.24 -21.27 19.77
CA ILE A 265 -13.58 -21.27 21.08
C ILE A 265 -13.53 -19.85 21.64
N GLY A 266 -13.25 -18.86 20.79
CA GLY A 266 -13.25 -17.46 21.23
C GLY A 266 -12.60 -16.49 20.24
N TRP A 267 -12.23 -15.33 20.76
CA TRP A 267 -11.57 -14.27 20.00
C TRP A 267 -10.05 -14.45 20.06
N MET A 268 -9.37 -14.24 18.95
CA MET A 268 -7.91 -14.16 18.84
C MET A 268 -7.57 -12.83 18.16
N TYR A 269 -6.37 -12.31 18.41
CA TYR A 269 -5.84 -11.17 17.65
C TYR A 269 -4.70 -11.63 16.77
N ARG A 270 -4.85 -11.47 15.46
CA ARG A 270 -3.83 -11.87 14.47
C ARG A 270 -3.00 -10.66 14.07
N GLN A 271 -1.70 -10.89 13.90
CA GLN A 271 -0.82 -9.97 13.19
C GLN A 271 -1.19 -9.94 11.69
N ASN A 272 -0.68 -8.95 10.95
CA ASN A 272 -0.88 -8.84 9.49
C ASN A 272 -0.34 -10.03 8.68
N ASN A 273 0.45 -10.90 9.32
CA ASN A 273 0.97 -12.14 8.76
C ASN A 273 0.10 -13.38 9.12
N GLY A 274 -1.04 -13.18 9.78
CA GLY A 274 -1.97 -14.25 10.18
C GLY A 274 -1.66 -14.96 11.49
N VAL A 275 -0.51 -14.69 12.12
CA VAL A 275 -0.08 -15.35 13.36
C VAL A 275 -0.84 -14.75 14.55
N PRO A 276 -1.43 -15.56 15.45
CA PRO A 276 -2.06 -15.04 16.65
C PRO A 276 -1.03 -14.51 17.66
N LEU A 277 -1.35 -13.38 18.29
CA LEU A 277 -0.65 -12.92 19.48
C LEU A 277 -0.98 -13.85 20.65
N THR A 278 0.04 -14.28 21.40
CA THR A 278 -0.09 -15.15 22.57
C THR A 278 0.68 -14.59 23.76
N ASN A 279 0.26 -14.94 24.99
CA ASN A 279 0.89 -14.59 26.27
C ASN A 279 1.29 -13.11 26.42
N GLN A 280 0.41 -12.19 26.02
CA GLN A 280 0.74 -10.77 26.05
C GLN A 280 -0.49 -9.86 26.22
N TRP A 281 -0.22 -8.67 26.72
CA TRP A 281 -1.14 -7.54 26.66
C TRP A 281 -1.19 -6.95 25.24
N LEU A 282 -2.39 -6.61 24.79
CA LEU A 282 -2.66 -5.95 23.51
C LEU A 282 -3.41 -4.65 23.78
N PHE A 283 -2.93 -3.55 23.20
CA PHE A 283 -3.63 -2.27 23.20
C PHE A 283 -4.18 -1.96 21.80
N VAL A 284 -5.51 -1.94 21.67
CA VAL A 284 -6.22 -1.66 20.41
C VAL A 284 -7.54 -0.97 20.73
N ASP A 285 -8.02 -0.09 19.85
CA ASP A 285 -9.27 0.66 20.03
C ASP A 285 -9.38 1.35 21.39
N ASN A 286 -8.25 1.92 21.85
CA ASN A 286 -8.11 2.60 23.14
C ASN A 286 -8.42 1.72 24.37
N ASN A 287 -8.32 0.40 24.24
CA ASN A 287 -8.57 -0.58 25.29
C ASN A 287 -7.41 -1.59 25.40
N TRP A 288 -7.17 -2.07 26.61
CA TRP A 288 -6.23 -3.16 26.87
C TRP A 288 -6.95 -4.50 26.91
N PHE A 289 -6.34 -5.53 26.33
CA PHE A 289 -6.79 -6.91 26.29
C PHE A 289 -5.63 -7.84 26.65
N TYR A 290 -5.90 -9.06 27.07
CA TYR A 290 -4.86 -10.06 27.31
C TYR A 290 -5.13 -11.32 26.49
N LEU A 291 -4.11 -11.80 25.78
CA LEU A 291 -4.16 -13.02 24.97
C LEU A 291 -3.45 -14.14 25.75
N ALA A 292 -4.15 -15.24 25.99
CA ALA A 292 -3.56 -16.42 26.63
C ALA A 292 -2.51 -17.11 25.76
N GLY A 293 -1.84 -18.12 26.31
CA GLY A 293 -0.79 -18.87 25.60
C GLY A 293 -1.28 -19.62 24.37
N ASN A 294 -2.57 -19.94 24.31
CA ASN A 294 -3.24 -20.50 23.14
C ASN A 294 -3.76 -19.44 22.15
N GLY A 295 -3.51 -18.15 22.41
CA GLY A 295 -3.85 -17.03 21.53
C GLY A 295 -5.26 -16.48 21.71
N TYR A 296 -6.08 -17.09 22.57
CA TYR A 296 -7.44 -16.61 22.82
C TYR A 296 -7.45 -15.47 23.84
N MET A 297 -8.30 -14.49 23.57
CA MET A 297 -8.59 -13.35 24.42
C MET A 297 -9.23 -13.81 25.73
N MET A 298 -8.63 -13.39 26.83
CA MET A 298 -9.14 -13.67 28.16
C MET A 298 -10.32 -12.75 28.52
N THR A 299 -11.17 -13.25 29.42
CA THR A 299 -12.25 -12.47 30.05
C THR A 299 -12.29 -12.80 31.54
N GLY A 300 -12.91 -11.95 32.36
CA GLY A 300 -12.98 -12.12 33.80
C GLY A 300 -11.65 -11.81 34.50
N TRP A 301 -11.45 -12.42 35.67
CA TRP A 301 -10.23 -12.25 36.47
C TRP A 301 -9.05 -12.99 35.84
N ILE A 302 -7.92 -12.29 35.70
CA ILE A 302 -6.64 -12.88 35.29
C ILE A 302 -5.53 -12.50 36.30
N PHE A 303 -4.54 -13.37 36.44
CA PHE A 303 -3.35 -13.12 37.26
C PHE A 303 -2.11 -13.17 36.38
N VAL A 304 -1.49 -12.01 36.16
CA VAL A 304 -0.32 -11.84 35.29
C VAL A 304 0.64 -10.84 35.94
N ASP A 305 1.95 -11.00 35.77
CA ASP A 305 2.97 -10.12 36.34
C ASP A 305 2.77 -9.83 37.84
N ASN A 306 2.41 -10.88 38.59
CA ASN A 306 2.14 -10.83 40.03
C ASN A 306 0.99 -9.89 40.46
N ASN A 307 0.07 -9.57 39.53
CA ASN A 307 -1.07 -8.69 39.76
C ASN A 307 -2.37 -9.32 39.25
N TRP A 308 -3.48 -9.02 39.92
CA TRP A 308 -4.82 -9.38 39.45
C TRP A 308 -5.39 -8.27 38.58
N PHE A 309 -6.03 -8.63 37.47
CA PHE A 309 -6.73 -7.71 36.56
C PHE A 309 -8.12 -8.26 36.26
N TYR A 310 -9.02 -7.40 35.80
CA TYR A 310 -10.36 -7.80 35.38
C TYR A 310 -10.66 -7.34 33.96
N LEU A 311 -10.98 -8.30 33.10
CA LEU A 311 -11.33 -8.10 31.70
C LEU A 311 -12.84 -8.27 31.51
N ASN A 312 -13.49 -7.36 30.77
CA ASN A 312 -14.96 -7.36 30.65
C ASN A 312 -15.52 -8.69 30.11
N PRO A 313 -16.32 -9.46 30.87
CA PRO A 313 -16.91 -10.69 30.36
C PRO A 313 -18.23 -10.47 29.60
N VAL A 314 -18.73 -9.24 29.53
CA VAL A 314 -20.02 -8.91 28.92
C VAL A 314 -19.87 -8.61 27.44
N SER A 315 -20.79 -9.12 26.62
CA SER A 315 -20.84 -8.86 25.18
C SER A 315 -21.59 -7.56 24.85
N ASP A 316 -21.04 -6.42 25.27
CA ASP A 316 -21.61 -5.08 25.13
C ASP A 316 -20.88 -4.19 24.09
N GLY A 317 -20.05 -4.81 23.25
CA GLY A 317 -19.13 -4.11 22.35
C GLY A 317 -17.76 -3.82 22.96
N THR A 318 -17.55 -4.09 24.24
CA THR A 318 -16.27 -3.92 24.95
C THR A 318 -15.80 -5.21 25.64
N ARG A 319 -16.27 -6.38 25.19
CA ARG A 319 -15.88 -7.70 25.72
C ARG A 319 -14.36 -7.85 25.68
N GLY A 320 -13.75 -8.29 26.78
CA GLY A 320 -12.31 -8.46 26.94
C GLY A 320 -11.54 -7.19 27.32
N ALA A 321 -12.16 -6.01 27.22
CA ALA A 321 -11.50 -4.76 27.60
C ALA A 321 -11.21 -4.75 29.11
N MET A 322 -9.97 -4.40 29.47
CA MET A 322 -9.50 -4.28 30.84
C MET A 322 -10.22 -3.14 31.56
N LYS A 323 -10.84 -3.46 32.71
CA LYS A 323 -11.51 -2.47 33.55
C LYS A 323 -10.50 -1.70 34.40
N THR A 324 -10.87 -0.47 34.77
CA THR A 324 -10.12 0.40 35.69
C THR A 324 -11.09 1.10 36.65
N GLY A 325 -10.58 1.68 37.74
CA GLY A 325 -11.36 2.38 38.75
C GLY A 325 -12.23 1.45 39.61
N TRP A 326 -13.30 2.01 40.18
CA TRP A 326 -14.30 1.29 40.98
C TRP A 326 -15.09 0.31 40.12
N GLN A 327 -15.14 -0.96 40.53
CA GLN A 327 -15.87 -2.01 39.85
C GLN A 327 -16.67 -2.84 40.85
N GLN A 328 -17.95 -3.08 40.55
CA GLN A 328 -18.77 -4.04 41.28
C GLN A 328 -18.82 -5.35 40.51
N ILE A 329 -18.26 -6.41 41.09
CA ILE A 329 -18.13 -7.74 40.47
C ILE A 329 -18.71 -8.75 41.46
N ASP A 330 -19.71 -9.52 41.03
CA ASP A 330 -20.40 -10.52 41.85
C ASP A 330 -20.89 -9.98 43.20
N GLY A 331 -21.38 -8.73 43.20
CA GLY A 331 -21.90 -8.06 44.40
C GLY A 331 -20.84 -7.46 45.33
N LEU A 332 -19.55 -7.66 45.04
CA LEU A 332 -18.44 -7.11 45.81
C LEU A 332 -17.79 -5.93 45.07
N TRP A 333 -17.30 -4.96 45.83
CA TRP A 333 -16.60 -3.79 45.28
C TRP A 333 -15.10 -4.02 45.22
N TYR A 334 -14.49 -3.59 44.13
CA TYR A 334 -13.04 -3.64 43.87
C TYR A 334 -12.57 -2.30 43.34
N TYR A 335 -11.28 -2.02 43.50
CA TYR A 335 -10.64 -0.88 42.86
C TYR A 335 -9.45 -1.35 42.02
N LEU A 336 -9.55 -1.10 40.72
CA LEU A 336 -8.51 -1.42 39.73
C LEU A 336 -7.75 -0.15 39.39
N ASN A 337 -6.41 -0.17 39.39
CA ASN A 337 -5.61 1.05 39.27
C ASN A 337 -5.93 1.85 37.98
N PRO A 338 -6.45 3.08 38.05
CA PRO A 338 -6.72 3.88 36.86
C PRO A 338 -5.51 4.68 36.36
N VAL A 339 -4.38 4.65 37.07
CA VAL A 339 -3.20 5.46 36.79
C VAL A 339 -2.24 4.70 35.87
N SER A 340 -1.67 5.39 34.87
CA SER A 340 -0.67 4.85 33.96
C SER A 340 0.74 4.89 34.56
N ASP A 341 0.95 4.15 35.65
CA ASP A 341 2.20 4.10 36.44
C ASP A 341 3.02 2.80 36.23
N GLY A 342 2.69 2.04 35.18
CA GLY A 342 3.20 0.69 34.96
C GLY A 342 2.37 -0.43 35.61
N THR A 343 1.37 -0.09 36.44
CA THR A 343 0.45 -1.05 37.09
C THR A 343 -1.03 -0.74 36.79
N ARG A 344 -1.32 -0.02 35.70
CA ARG A 344 -2.69 0.31 35.28
C ARG A 344 -3.53 -0.96 35.16
N GLY A 345 -4.71 -0.96 35.77
CA GLY A 345 -5.64 -2.08 35.83
C GLY A 345 -5.40 -3.06 36.98
N ALA A 346 -4.25 -2.99 37.66
CA ALA A 346 -3.96 -3.90 38.77
C ALA A 346 -4.94 -3.68 39.93
N ARG A 347 -5.49 -4.78 40.45
CA ARG A 347 -6.38 -4.82 41.60
C ARG A 347 -5.66 -4.34 42.85
N LYS A 348 -6.17 -3.27 43.47
CA LYS A 348 -5.65 -2.79 44.75
C LYS A 348 -6.06 -3.71 45.89
N THR A 349 -5.21 -3.76 46.91
CA THR A 349 -5.41 -4.48 48.16
C THR A 349 -4.97 -3.60 49.33
N SER A 350 -5.28 -3.98 50.57
CA SER A 350 -4.95 -3.23 51.78
C SER A 350 -5.58 -1.82 51.81
N TYR A 351 -5.05 -0.93 52.66
CA TYR A 351 -5.47 0.46 52.75
C TYR A 351 -5.13 1.24 51.48
N GLN A 352 -6.11 1.94 50.92
CA GLN A 352 -5.93 2.82 49.76
C GLN A 352 -6.62 4.17 50.02
N MET A 353 -5.92 5.25 49.69
CA MET A 353 -6.48 6.60 49.68
C MET A 353 -7.04 6.88 48.29
N ILE A 354 -8.36 7.04 48.19
CA ILE A 354 -9.07 7.28 46.93
C ILE A 354 -9.99 8.48 47.14
N ASP A 355 -9.82 9.54 46.34
CA ASP A 355 -10.60 10.78 46.41
C ASP A 355 -10.69 11.38 47.82
N GLY A 356 -9.56 11.37 48.54
CA GLY A 356 -9.44 11.93 49.90
C GLY A 356 -10.04 11.08 51.01
N LYS A 357 -10.48 9.86 50.71
CA LYS A 357 -11.04 8.91 51.69
C LYS A 357 -10.22 7.63 51.73
N TRP A 358 -10.09 7.06 52.92
CA TRP A 358 -9.47 5.76 53.11
C TRP A 358 -10.47 4.64 52.91
N TYR A 359 -10.06 3.61 52.16
CA TYR A 359 -10.77 2.35 51.97
C TYR A 359 -9.84 1.20 52.34
N PHE A 360 -10.42 0.09 52.79
CA PHE A 360 -9.66 -1.14 53.01
C PHE A 360 -10.16 -2.24 52.07
N PHE A 361 -9.24 -2.77 51.28
CA PHE A 361 -9.46 -3.91 50.41
C PHE A 361 -8.80 -5.15 51.02
N ASP A 362 -9.52 -6.26 51.04
CA ASP A 362 -9.00 -7.53 51.55
C ASP A 362 -7.67 -7.90 50.88
N THR A 363 -6.68 -8.33 51.66
CA THR A 363 -5.33 -8.56 51.13
C THR A 363 -5.23 -9.78 50.22
N ALA A 364 -6.13 -10.77 50.39
CA ALA A 364 -6.15 -11.97 49.57
C ALA A 364 -7.04 -11.80 48.33
N THR A 365 -8.28 -11.33 48.54
CA THR A 365 -9.33 -11.28 47.53
C THR A 365 -9.44 -9.93 46.84
N GLY A 366 -8.96 -8.85 47.45
CA GLY A 366 -9.12 -7.48 46.95
C GLY A 366 -10.53 -6.91 47.08
N ALA A 367 -11.46 -7.63 47.72
CA ALA A 367 -12.81 -7.14 47.95
C ALA A 367 -12.81 -6.02 49.00
N MET A 368 -13.51 -4.93 48.72
CA MET A 368 -13.69 -3.82 49.65
C MET A 368 -14.47 -4.28 50.87
N TRP A 369 -13.97 -3.98 52.06
CA TRP A 369 -14.70 -4.17 53.29
C TRP A 369 -15.73 -3.05 53.50
N PHE A 370 -16.87 -3.35 54.12
CA PHE A 370 -17.89 -2.39 54.53
C PHE A 370 -18.63 -2.90 55.76
N ASN A 371 -19.23 -2.00 56.55
CA ASN A 371 -19.99 -2.32 57.77
C ASN A 371 -19.24 -3.23 58.77
N ARG A 372 -17.95 -2.97 58.99
CA ARG A 372 -17.12 -3.76 59.91
C ARG A 372 -15.91 -2.98 60.41
N GLN A 373 -15.23 -3.54 61.40
CA GLN A 373 -13.96 -2.99 61.90
C GLN A 373 -12.79 -3.33 60.96
N ALA A 374 -11.98 -2.32 60.63
CA ALA A 374 -10.73 -2.45 59.85
C ALA A 374 -9.59 -3.04 60.72
N PRO A 375 -8.50 -3.56 60.14
CA PRO A 375 -7.38 -4.12 60.91
C PRO A 375 -6.71 -3.16 61.90
N ASN A 376 -6.82 -1.84 61.70
CA ASN A 376 -6.28 -0.82 62.60
C ASN A 376 -7.26 -0.42 63.73
N GLY A 377 -8.40 -1.11 63.84
CA GLY A 377 -9.43 -0.86 64.84
C GLY A 377 -10.47 0.20 64.46
N LYS A 378 -10.30 0.92 63.34
CA LYS A 378 -11.25 1.92 62.85
C LYS A 378 -12.53 1.29 62.28
N TRP A 379 -13.63 2.02 62.29
CA TRP A 379 -14.88 1.56 61.70
C TRP A 379 -14.92 1.85 60.21
N ILE A 380 -15.37 0.86 59.43
CA ILE A 380 -15.66 1.00 58.00
C ILE A 380 -17.18 1.09 57.82
N ASP A 381 -17.65 2.19 57.26
CA ASP A 381 -19.09 2.42 57.06
C ASP A 381 -19.67 1.59 55.89
N ALA A 382 -20.96 1.82 55.60
CA ALA A 382 -21.69 1.11 54.55
C ALA A 382 -21.16 1.39 53.13
N ASN A 383 -20.42 2.48 52.93
CA ASN A 383 -19.80 2.85 51.66
C ASN A 383 -18.32 2.42 51.59
N GLY A 384 -17.80 1.75 52.61
CA GLY A 384 -16.41 1.29 52.66
C GLY A 384 -15.41 2.33 53.19
N VAL A 385 -15.87 3.47 53.70
CA VAL A 385 -14.98 4.55 54.18
C VAL A 385 -14.51 4.25 55.60
N VAL A 386 -13.20 4.36 55.82
CA VAL A 386 -12.54 4.15 57.12
C VAL A 386 -12.51 5.46 57.92
N TRP A 387 -13.05 5.46 59.14
CA TRP A 387 -13.16 6.63 60.05
C TRP A 387 -12.11 6.64 61.16
#